data_AF-A0A6G2DWT6-F1
#
_entry.id   AF-A0A6G2DWT6-F1
#
_cell.length_a   1.000
_cell.length_b   1.000
_cell.length_c   1.000
_cell.angle_alpha   90.00
_cell.angle_beta   90.00
_cell.angle_gamma   90.00
#
_symmetry.space_group_name_H-M   'P 1'
#
loop_
_entity.id
_entity.type
_entity.pdbx_description
1 polymer ?
#
loop_
_entity_poly.entity_id
_entity_poly.type
_entity_poly.pdbx_seq_one_letter_code
_entity_poly.pdbx_strand_id
1 'polypeptide(L)' 'MAQWTLRACRVNAGFTLRQVAKKVNKNFQTISKYEKDSTLIPFELLKELSELYQV' A
#
# COMPACT_ATOMS: atom_id res chain seq x y z
N MET A 1 16.02 11.98 -3.57
CA MET A 1 16.14 10.80 -2.69
C MET A 1 14.87 9.97 -2.85
N ALA A 2 14.99 8.71 -3.27
CA ALA A 2 13.84 7.81 -3.36
C ALA A 2 13.38 7.51 -1.92
N GLN A 3 12.23 8.07 -1.53
CA GLN A 3 11.59 7.71 -0.28
C GLN A 3 10.94 6.34 -0.45
N TRP A 4 11.38 5.36 0.32
CA TRP A 4 10.79 4.01 0.41
C TRP A 4 9.46 4.04 1.16
N THR A 5 8.51 4.83 0.67
CA THR A 5 7.15 4.91 1.24
C THR A 5 6.25 3.90 0.54
N LEU A 6 5.21 3.41 1.25
CA LEU A 6 4.18 2.55 0.65
C LEU A 6 3.57 3.18 -0.61
N ARG A 7 3.41 4.52 -0.61
CA ARG A 7 2.94 5.28 -1.77
C ARG A 7 3.91 5.14 -2.96
N ALA A 8 5.21 5.28 -2.72
CA ALA A 8 6.22 5.13 -3.78
C ALA A 8 6.23 3.71 -4.33
N CYS A 9 6.18 2.68 -3.47
CA CYS A 9 6.07 1.28 -3.90
C CYS A 9 4.84 1.04 -4.78
N ARG A 10 3.68 1.57 -4.36
CA ARG A 10 2.45 1.49 -5.15
C ARG A 10 2.58 2.15 -6.52
N VAL A 11 3.12 3.36 -6.57
CA VAL A 11 3.29 4.13 -7.83
C VAL A 11 4.29 3.44 -8.75
N ASN A 12 5.40 2.93 -8.22
CA ASN A 12 6.39 2.18 -8.99
C ASN A 12 5.81 0.88 -9.55
N ALA A 13 4.94 0.21 -8.79
CA ALA A 13 4.21 -0.97 -9.25
C ALA A 13 3.04 -0.64 -10.21
N GLY A 14 2.80 0.64 -10.54
CA GLY A 14 1.79 1.06 -11.51
C GLY A 14 0.35 0.96 -11.03
N PHE A 15 0.12 0.84 -9.72
CA PHE A 15 -1.23 0.67 -9.17
C PHE A 15 -1.86 1.97 -8.69
N THR A 16 -3.17 2.09 -8.90
CA THR A 16 -4.01 3.09 -8.23
C THR A 16 -4.46 2.59 -6.87
N LEU A 17 -4.75 3.51 -5.92
CA LEU A 17 -5.31 3.16 -4.61
C LEU A 17 -6.56 2.28 -4.71
N ARG A 18 -7.42 2.53 -5.71
CA ARG A 18 -8.66 1.75 -5.92
C ARG A 18 -8.37 0.32 -6.37
N GLN A 19 -7.35 0.11 -7.20
CA GLN A 19 -6.96 -1.22 -7.63
C GLN A 19 -6.35 -2.02 -6.47
N VAL A 20 -5.47 -1.39 -5.68
CA VAL A 20 -4.89 -2.00 -4.48
C VAL A 20 -6.01 -2.39 -3.51
N ALA A 21 -6.88 -1.44 -3.17
CA ALA A 21 -8.02 -1.64 -2.28
C ALA A 21 -8.88 -2.85 -2.68
N LYS A 22 -9.16 -3.01 -3.98
CA LYS A 22 -9.89 -4.17 -4.50
C LYS A 22 -9.11 -5.48 -4.33
N LYS A 23 -7.80 -5.48 -4.57
CA LYS A 23 -6.94 -6.67 -4.47
C LYS A 23 -6.75 -7.15 -3.03
N VAL A 24 -6.56 -6.23 -2.08
CA VAL A 24 -6.40 -6.55 -0.64
C VAL A 24 -7.73 -6.55 0.11
N ASN A 25 -8.86 -6.42 -0.61
CA ASN A 25 -10.21 -6.36 -0.04
C ASN A 25 -10.34 -5.36 1.14
N LYS A 26 -9.81 -4.15 0.97
CA LYS A 26 -9.91 -3.04 1.94
C LYS A 26 -10.52 -1.80 1.29
N ASN A 27 -10.96 -0.85 2.12
CA ASN A 27 -11.36 0.46 1.63
C ASN A 27 -10.13 1.26 1.14
N PHE A 28 -10.24 1.92 -0.01
CA PHE A 28 -9.18 2.78 -0.55
C PHE A 28 -8.75 3.89 0.42
N GLN A 29 -9.67 4.39 1.25
CA GLN A 29 -9.38 5.39 2.28
C GLN A 29 -8.46 4.82 3.36
N THR A 30 -8.65 3.55 3.72
CA THR A 30 -7.79 2.83 4.68
C THR A 30 -6.38 2.70 4.13
N ILE A 31 -6.21 2.30 2.87
CA ILE A 31 -4.90 2.22 2.21
C ILE A 31 -4.25 3.59 2.13
N SER A 32 -5.02 4.63 1.76
CA SER A 32 -4.52 6.01 1.72
C SER A 32 -4.09 6.51 3.10
N LYS A 33 -4.77 6.09 4.17
CA LYS A 33 -4.38 6.43 5.55
C LYS A 33 -3.05 5.79 5.88
N TYR A 34 -2.87 4.51 5.57
CA TYR A 34 -1.61 3.80 5.82
C TYR A 34 -0.44 4.28 4.96
N GLU A 35 -0.69 4.77 3.74
CA GLU A 35 0.34 5.42 2.93
C GLU A 35 0.83 6.74 3.51
N LYS A 36 0.00 7.42 4.32
CA LYS A 36 0.36 8.67 4.99
C LYS A 36 0.96 8.41 6.38
N ASP A 37 0.41 7.45 7.11
CA ASP A 37 0.84 7.04 8.44
C ASP A 37 0.76 5.52 8.57
N SER A 38 1.92 4.88 8.49
CA SER A 38 2.08 3.44 8.56
C SER A 38 2.37 2.91 9.97
N THR A 39 2.32 3.74 11.02
CA THR A 39 2.71 3.33 12.38
C THR A 39 1.85 2.18 12.93
N LEU A 40 0.58 2.10 12.53
CA LEU A 40 -0.38 1.10 12.99
C LEU A 40 -0.90 0.20 11.86
N ILE A 41 -0.14 0.05 10.77
CA ILE A 41 -0.53 -0.89 9.71
C ILE A 41 -0.48 -2.32 10.25
N PRO A 42 -1.55 -3.12 10.08
CA PRO A 42 -1.50 -4.54 10.43
C PRO A 42 -0.42 -5.25 9.62
N PHE A 43 0.33 -6.14 10.27
CA PHE A 43 1.41 -6.89 9.62
C PHE A 43 0.92 -7.68 8.39
N GLU A 44 -0.24 -8.33 8.50
CA GLU A 44 -0.85 -9.06 7.37
C GLU A 44 -1.10 -8.16 6.15
N LEU A 45 -1.61 -6.95 6.39
CA LEU A 45 -1.83 -5.99 5.30
C LEU A 45 -0.51 -5.50 4.71
N LEU A 46 0.50 -5.26 5.55
CA LEU A 46 1.82 -4.88 5.06
C LEU A 46 2.42 -5.97 4.17
N LYS A 47 2.30 -7.23 4.58
CA LYS A 47 2.75 -8.39 3.81
C LYS A 47 2.04 -8.51 2.47
N GLU A 48 0.70 -8.43 2.45
CA GLU A 48 -0.09 -8.45 1.21
C GLU A 48 0.32 -7.32 0.25
N LEU A 49 0.60 -6.12 0.78
CA LEU A 49 1.08 -4.99 -0.02
C LEU A 49 2.50 -5.20 -0.54
N SER A 50 3.39 -5.79 0.25
CA SER A 50 4.76 -6.16 -0.17
C SER A 50 4.72 -7.14 -1.33
N GLU A 51 3.93 -8.20 -1.19
CA GLU A 51 3.71 -9.19 -2.24
C GLU A 51 3.07 -8.55 -3.48
N LEU A 52 2.10 -7.66 -3.31
CA LEU A 52 1.44 -6.99 -4.43
C LEU A 52 2.39 -6.05 -5.20
N TYR A 53 3.30 -5.37 -4.48
CA TYR A 53 4.24 -4.42 -5.06
C TYR A 53 5.58 -5.05 -5.45
N GLN A 54 5.80 -6.32 -5.13
CA GLN A 54 7.03 -7.07 -5.39
C GLN A 54 8.25 -6.40 -4.73
N VAL A 55 8.10 -6.01 -3.46
CA VAL A 55 9.14 -5.41 -2.60
C VAL A 55 9.38 -6.23 -1.34
#